data_AF-A0A238ZAG3-F1
#
_entry.id   AF-A0A238ZAG3-F1
#
_cell.length_a   1.000
_cell.length_b   1.000
_cell.length_c   1.000
_cell.angle_alpha   90.00
_cell.angle_beta   90.00
_cell.angle_gamma   90.00
#
_symmetry.space_group_name_H-M   'P 1'
#
loop_
_entity.id
_entity.type
_entity.pdbx_description
1 polymer ?
#
loop_
_entity_poly.entity_id
_entity_poly.type
_entity_poly.pdbx_seq_one_letter_code
_entity_poly.pdbx_strand_id
1 'polypeptide(L)'
;MKIFDYVFYKMYKSTSKVNDLFPEIPTIIFLSALLFLNVGSILLVFDISIEGVGLNRIYLIVTIILFFNFYYFLKNDKYRMIIEEYESKKNVPFLDVLIFIYPFASFFICFKLLKMANGQIGFTLMGLLFVEVLAYISKKKD
;
A
#
# COMPACT_ATOMS: atom_id res chain seq x y z
N MET A 1 4.46 -18.87 -5.18
CA MET A 1 4.54 -17.60 -4.44
C MET A 1 3.20 -16.92 -4.53
N LYS A 2 2.55 -16.63 -3.42
CA LYS A 2 1.30 -15.85 -3.43
C LYS A 2 1.72 -14.37 -3.47
N ILE A 3 1.49 -13.70 -4.60
CA ILE A 3 1.98 -12.33 -4.85
C ILE A 3 1.51 -11.37 -3.74
N PHE A 4 0.26 -11.50 -3.30
CA PHE A 4 -0.30 -10.68 -2.22
C PHE A 4 0.45 -10.83 -0.89
N ASP A 5 0.80 -12.06 -0.52
CA ASP A 5 1.58 -12.33 0.71
C ASP A 5 3.01 -11.78 0.58
N TYR A 6 3.59 -11.84 -0.61
CA TYR A 6 4.93 -11.29 -0.88
C TYR A 6 4.95 -9.76 -0.83
N VAL A 7 3.92 -9.11 -1.40
CA VAL A 7 3.71 -7.66 -1.30
C VAL A 7 3.59 -7.24 0.16
N PHE A 8 2.78 -7.94 0.94
CA PHE A 8 2.67 -7.72 2.39
C PHE A 8 4.03 -7.82 3.08
N TYR A 9 4.79 -8.91 2.84
CA TYR A 9 6.11 -9.11 3.45
C TYR A 9 7.08 -7.95 3.15
N LYS A 10 7.15 -7.50 1.89
CA LYS A 10 8.07 -6.43 1.50
C LYS A 10 7.69 -5.10 2.13
N MET A 11 6.39 -4.80 2.20
CA MET A 11 5.88 -3.61 2.86
C MET A 11 6.11 -3.68 4.37
N TYR A 12 5.87 -4.84 4.98
CA TYR A 12 6.17 -5.10 6.39
C TYR A 12 7.63 -4.81 6.72
N LYS A 13 8.59 -5.27 5.90
CA LYS A 13 10.02 -4.98 6.11
C LYS A 13 10.36 -3.49 5.99
N SER A 14 9.54 -2.68 5.34
CA SER A 14 9.68 -1.22 5.32
C SER A 14 9.05 -0.59 6.56
N THR A 15 7.82 -0.98 6.88
CA THR A 15 7.08 -0.43 8.02
C THR A 15 7.70 -0.80 9.37
N SER A 16 8.25 -2.01 9.50
CA SER A 16 9.00 -2.47 10.69
C SER A 16 10.35 -1.78 10.88
N LYS A 17 10.74 -0.86 9.98
CA LYS A 17 11.88 0.03 10.21
C LYS A 17 11.50 1.32 10.92
N VAL A 18 10.21 1.67 10.88
CA VAL A 18 9.69 2.95 11.35
C VAL A 18 8.75 2.76 12.56
N ASN A 19 8.14 1.58 12.70
CA ASN A 19 7.27 1.24 13.83
C ASN A 19 7.65 -0.13 14.40
N ASP A 20 8.17 -0.14 15.64
CA ASP A 20 8.72 -1.35 16.27
C ASP A 20 7.70 -2.15 17.08
N LEU A 21 6.59 -1.54 17.51
CA LEU A 21 5.64 -2.19 18.43
C LEU A 21 4.72 -3.18 17.71
N PHE A 22 4.09 -2.77 16.62
CA PHE A 22 3.12 -3.57 15.86
C PHE A 22 3.16 -3.23 14.37
N PRO A 23 4.25 -3.51 13.64
CA PRO A 23 4.42 -3.13 12.23
C PRO A 23 3.42 -3.76 11.26
N GLU A 24 2.81 -4.89 11.62
CA GLU A 24 1.79 -5.57 10.82
C GLU A 24 0.53 -4.72 10.64
N ILE A 25 0.09 -3.99 11.67
CA ILE A 25 -1.13 -3.17 11.65
C ILE A 25 -1.03 -2.02 10.63
N PRO A 26 -0.01 -1.13 10.68
CA PRO A 26 0.18 -0.10 9.66
C PRO A 26 0.45 -0.69 8.28
N THR A 27 1.09 -1.87 8.17
CA THR A 27 1.25 -2.56 6.88
C THR A 27 -0.11 -2.94 6.28
N ILE A 28 -1.00 -3.53 7.07
CA ILE A 28 -2.38 -3.88 6.65
C ILE A 28 -3.15 -2.63 6.24
N ILE A 29 -3.06 -1.55 7.01
CA ILE A 29 -3.74 -0.28 6.72
C ILE A 29 -3.25 0.30 5.40
N PHE A 30 -1.93 0.37 5.19
CA PHE A 30 -1.37 0.96 3.98
C PHE A 30 -1.68 0.11 2.74
N LEU A 31 -1.63 -1.23 2.84
CA LEU A 31 -2.07 -2.13 1.77
C LEU A 31 -3.56 -1.93 1.44
N SER A 32 -4.40 -1.74 2.46
CA SER A 32 -5.84 -1.46 2.30
C SER A 32 -6.08 -0.13 1.61
N ALA A 33 -5.32 0.91 1.95
CA ALA A 33 -5.39 2.22 1.31
C ALA A 33 -5.01 2.14 -0.18
N LEU A 34 -3.97 1.37 -0.54
CA LEU A 34 -3.59 1.15 -1.94
C LEU A 34 -4.66 0.39 -2.72
N LEU A 35 -5.26 -0.65 -2.13
CA LEU A 35 -6.37 -1.37 -2.76
C LEU A 35 -7.57 -0.44 -2.96
N PHE A 36 -7.91 0.38 -1.96
CA PHE A 36 -8.97 1.36 -2.09
C PHE A 36 -8.68 2.37 -3.21
N LEU A 37 -7.44 2.86 -3.31
CA LEU A 37 -7.02 3.77 -4.39
C LEU A 37 -7.18 3.15 -5.78
N ASN A 38 -6.87 1.86 -5.92
CA ASN A 38 -7.04 1.13 -7.17
C ASN A 38 -8.51 0.86 -7.48
N VAL A 39 -9.34 0.54 -6.49
CA VAL A 39 -10.80 0.47 -6.67
C VAL A 39 -11.34 1.83 -7.11
N GLY A 40 -10.93 2.92 -6.48
CA GLY A 40 -11.30 4.28 -6.88
C GLY A 40 -10.88 4.59 -8.32
N SER A 41 -9.68 4.18 -8.72
CA SER A 41 -9.20 4.35 -10.09
C SER A 41 -10.06 3.56 -11.09
N ILE A 42 -10.44 2.33 -10.76
CA ILE A 42 -11.35 1.52 -11.58
C ILE A 42 -12.71 2.21 -11.72
N LEU A 43 -13.30 2.71 -10.63
CA LEU A 43 -14.56 3.44 -10.68
C LEU A 43 -14.49 4.65 -11.63
N LEU A 44 -13.40 5.42 -11.54
CA LEU A 44 -13.17 6.58 -12.42
C LEU A 44 -13.00 6.19 -13.89
N VAL A 45 -12.37 5.03 -14.19
CA VAL A 45 -12.26 4.52 -15.58
C VAL A 45 -13.62 4.21 -16.18
N PHE A 46 -14.59 3.77 -15.37
CA PHE A 46 -15.96 3.52 -15.80
C PHE A 46 -16.87 4.75 -15.72
N ASP A 47 -16.29 5.96 -15.63
CA ASP A 47 -17.00 7.24 -15.50
C ASP A 47 -17.95 7.30 -14.29
N ILE A 48 -17.74 6.45 -13.28
CA ILE A 48 -18.49 6.50 -12.03
C ILE A 48 -17.84 7.58 -11.16
N SER A 49 -18.48 8.75 -11.09
CA SER A 49 -17.98 9.83 -10.26
C SER A 49 -18.02 9.45 -8.78
N ILE A 50 -16.96 9.82 -8.04
CA ILE A 50 -16.87 9.62 -6.58
C ILE A 50 -18.04 10.33 -5.88
N GLU A 51 -18.44 11.49 -6.39
CA GLU A 51 -19.61 12.25 -5.92
C GLU A 51 -20.92 11.45 -6.08
N GLY A 52 -21.08 10.75 -7.21
CA GLY A 52 -22.25 9.91 -7.49
C GLY A 52 -22.33 8.65 -6.63
N VAL A 53 -21.21 8.17 -6.10
CA VAL A 53 -21.16 7.05 -5.14
C VAL A 53 -21.65 7.49 -3.77
N GLY A 54 -21.34 8.72 -3.36
CA GLY A 54 -21.70 9.28 -2.05
C GLY A 54 -20.81 8.80 -0.90
N LEU A 55 -20.57 9.70 0.05
CA LEU A 55 -19.63 9.49 1.17
C LEU A 55 -19.87 8.21 1.97
N ASN A 56 -21.14 7.89 2.26
CA ASN A 56 -21.47 6.70 3.04
C ASN A 56 -21.05 5.40 2.33
N ARG A 57 -21.18 5.35 1.00
CA ARG A 57 -20.76 4.17 0.22
C ARG A 57 -19.24 4.10 0.10
N ILE A 58 -18.56 5.25 0.01
CA ILE A 58 -17.09 5.30 0.05
C ILE A 58 -16.59 4.75 1.39
N TYR A 59 -17.14 5.22 2.50
CA TYR A 59 -16.78 4.70 3.83
C TYR A 59 -17.06 3.20 3.93
N LEU A 60 -18.19 2.73 3.42
CA LEU A 60 -18.50 1.30 3.38
C LEU A 60 -17.45 0.51 2.58
N ILE A 61 -17.04 0.98 1.40
CA ILE A 61 -16.00 0.33 0.59
C ILE A 61 -14.67 0.28 1.35
N VAL A 62 -14.24 1.39 1.96
CA VAL A 62 -13.01 1.45 2.76
C VAL A 62 -13.08 0.47 3.95
N THR A 63 -14.20 0.46 4.67
CA THR A 63 -14.42 -0.45 5.81
C THR A 63 -14.41 -1.91 5.37
N ILE A 64 -15.04 -2.25 4.25
CA ILE A 64 -15.04 -3.60 3.69
C ILE A 64 -13.59 -4.02 3.38
N ILE A 65 -12.84 -3.20 2.64
CA ILE A 65 -11.44 -3.52 2.27
C ILE A 65 -10.58 -3.71 3.51
N LEU A 66 -10.67 -2.79 4.48
CA LEU A 66 -9.95 -2.89 5.74
C LEU A 66 -10.33 -4.17 6.49
N PHE A 67 -11.62 -4.43 6.68
CA PHE A 67 -12.11 -5.60 7.42
C PHE A 67 -11.61 -6.90 6.79
N PHE A 68 -11.71 -7.04 5.47
CA PHE A 68 -11.23 -8.24 4.77
C PHE A 68 -9.71 -8.41 4.90
N ASN A 69 -8.92 -7.35 4.80
CA ASN A 69 -7.46 -7.45 4.97
C ASN A 69 -7.07 -7.76 6.41
N PHE A 70 -7.66 -7.07 7.39
CA PHE A 70 -7.44 -7.37 8.81
C PHE A 70 -7.79 -8.82 9.12
N TYR A 71 -8.96 -9.27 8.68
CA TYR A 71 -9.37 -10.66 8.83
C TYR A 71 -8.38 -11.61 8.15
N TYR A 72 -7.96 -11.35 6.91
CA TYR A 72 -7.04 -12.20 6.18
C TYR A 72 -5.69 -12.35 6.88
N PHE A 73 -5.08 -11.25 7.32
CA PHE A 73 -3.72 -11.25 7.88
C PHE A 73 -3.68 -11.64 9.36
N LEU A 74 -4.65 -11.20 10.17
CA LEU A 74 -4.65 -11.48 11.61
C LEU A 74 -5.28 -12.82 11.96
N LYS A 75 -6.17 -13.37 11.12
CA LYS A 75 -6.76 -14.69 11.40
C LYS A 75 -5.67 -15.75 11.47
N ASN A 76 -5.64 -16.47 12.59
CA ASN A 76 -4.68 -17.53 12.87
C ASN A 76 -3.21 -17.08 12.69
N ASP A 77 -2.92 -15.81 13.02
CA ASP A 77 -1.58 -15.22 12.94
C ASP A 77 -0.89 -15.38 11.58
N LYS A 78 -1.68 -15.37 10.50
CA LYS A 78 -1.18 -15.59 9.14
C LYS A 78 -0.04 -14.66 8.75
N TYR A 79 -0.05 -13.41 9.22
CA TYR A 79 1.04 -12.46 8.99
C TYR A 79 2.40 -13.02 9.46
N ARG A 80 2.46 -13.75 10.59
CA ARG A 80 3.70 -14.38 11.09
C ARG A 80 4.19 -15.46 10.15
N MET A 81 3.29 -16.34 9.72
CA MET A 81 3.61 -17.39 8.75
C MET A 81 4.20 -16.81 7.46
N ILE A 82 3.65 -15.70 6.98
CA ILE A 82 4.13 -15.01 5.78
C ILE A 82 5.55 -14.47 6.02
N ILE A 83 5.81 -13.82 7.15
CA ILE A 83 7.13 -13.28 7.49
C ILE A 83 8.16 -14.42 7.53
N GLU A 84 7.89 -15.48 8.28
CA GLU A 84 8.78 -16.64 8.41
C GLU A 84 9.05 -17.33 7.05
N GLU A 85 8.01 -17.49 6.23
CA GLU A 85 8.11 -18.10 4.91
C GLU A 85 9.01 -17.30 3.97
N TYR A 86 8.94 -15.97 3.99
CA TYR A 86 9.67 -15.11 3.05
C TYR A 86 11.01 -14.58 3.58
N GLU A 87 11.24 -14.64 4.89
CA GLU A 87 12.54 -14.32 5.49
C GLU A 87 13.60 -15.38 5.17
N SER A 88 13.18 -16.64 5.03
CA SER A 88 14.04 -17.78 4.65
C SER A 88 14.29 -17.93 3.14
N LYS A 89 13.59 -17.16 2.29
CA LYS A 89 13.70 -17.26 0.82
C LYS A 89 14.67 -16.21 0.26
N LYS A 90 15.39 -16.60 -0.81
CA LYS A 90 16.20 -15.64 -1.58
C LYS A 90 15.33 -14.52 -2.15
N ASN A 91 15.80 -13.28 -2.02
CA ASN A 91 15.17 -12.10 -2.61
C ASN A 91 15.12 -12.21 -4.15
N VAL A 92 14.03 -11.73 -4.74
CA VAL A 92 13.86 -11.63 -6.18
C VAL A 92 13.91 -10.14 -6.54
N PRO A 93 15.06 -9.62 -7.00
CA PRO A 93 15.29 -8.17 -7.11
C PRO A 93 14.31 -7.48 -8.06
N PHE A 94 13.87 -8.17 -9.11
CA PHE A 94 12.87 -7.64 -10.03
C PHE A 94 11.51 -7.38 -9.36
N LEU A 95 11.05 -8.31 -8.52
CA LEU A 95 9.78 -8.14 -7.81
C LEU A 95 9.87 -7.04 -6.75
N ASP A 96 11.03 -6.86 -6.14
CA ASP A 96 11.27 -5.78 -5.18
C ASP A 96 11.10 -4.40 -5.83
N VAL A 97 11.65 -4.22 -7.04
CA VAL A 97 11.48 -2.98 -7.81
C VAL A 97 10.00 -2.76 -8.18
N LEU A 98 9.30 -3.80 -8.60
CA LEU A 98 7.87 -3.69 -8.92
C LEU A 98 7.03 -3.29 -7.71
N ILE A 99 7.29 -3.89 -6.54
CA ILE A 99 6.58 -3.56 -5.30
C ILE A 99 6.89 -2.12 -4.88
N PHE A 100 8.13 -1.68 -5.03
CA PHE A 100 8.51 -0.29 -4.75
C PHE A 100 7.79 0.71 -5.67
N ILE A 101 7.69 0.42 -6.97
CA ILE A 101 7.04 1.32 -7.94
C ILE A 101 5.50 1.31 -7.79
N TYR A 102 4.92 0.21 -7.31
CA TYR A 102 3.47 0.00 -7.29
C TYR A 102 2.65 1.11 -6.58
N PRO A 103 3.02 1.59 -5.37
CA PRO A 103 2.35 2.73 -4.74
C PRO A 103 2.37 3.98 -5.63
N PHE A 104 3.53 4.34 -6.18
CA PHE A 104 3.70 5.52 -7.03
C PHE A 104 2.85 5.43 -8.30
N ALA A 105 2.82 4.26 -8.94
CA ALA A 105 1.99 4.01 -10.11
C ALA A 105 0.50 4.13 -9.77
N SER A 106 0.06 3.58 -8.63
CA SER A 106 -1.33 3.65 -8.16
C SER A 106 -1.78 5.11 -7.93
N PHE A 107 -0.95 5.91 -7.25
CA PHE A 107 -1.21 7.35 -7.06
C PHE A 107 -1.20 8.12 -8.38
N PHE A 108 -0.23 7.86 -9.25
CA PHE A 108 -0.14 8.52 -10.54
C PHE A 108 -1.40 8.28 -11.39
N ILE A 109 -1.82 7.02 -11.53
CA ILE A 109 -3.02 6.66 -12.31
C ILE A 109 -4.26 7.33 -11.73
N CYS A 110 -4.48 7.20 -10.40
CA CYS A 110 -5.64 7.80 -9.76
C CYS A 110 -5.71 9.32 -9.95
N PHE A 111 -4.60 10.03 -9.70
CA PHE A 111 -4.57 11.49 -9.86
C PHE A 111 -4.72 11.94 -11.30
N LYS A 112 -4.22 11.17 -12.26
CA LYS A 112 -4.45 11.42 -13.68
C LYS A 112 -5.91 11.28 -14.07
N LEU A 113 -6.60 10.26 -13.58
CA LEU A 113 -8.03 10.06 -13.81
C LEU A 113 -8.87 11.16 -13.15
N LEU A 114 -8.42 11.68 -12.00
CA LEU A 114 -8.98 12.87 -11.36
C LEU A 114 -8.63 14.20 -12.06
N LYS A 115 -7.93 14.15 -13.20
CA LYS A 115 -7.52 15.32 -14.01
C LYS A 115 -6.69 16.34 -13.21
N MET A 116 -5.93 15.89 -12.21
CA MET A 116 -5.01 16.76 -11.49
C MET A 116 -3.87 17.25 -12.39
N ALA A 117 -3.36 18.46 -12.13
CA ALA A 117 -2.28 19.04 -12.91
C ALA A 117 -0.97 18.25 -12.70
N ASN A 118 -0.19 18.06 -13.77
CA ASN A 118 1.06 17.29 -13.73
C ASN A 118 2.05 17.77 -12.67
N GLY A 119 2.12 19.09 -12.45
CA GLY A 119 2.97 19.68 -11.41
C GLY A 119 2.55 19.26 -9.99
N GLN A 120 1.25 19.19 -9.71
CA GLN A 120 0.72 18.73 -8.42
C GLN A 120 1.02 17.25 -8.22
N ILE A 121 0.78 16.42 -9.24
CA ILE A 121 1.08 14.98 -9.21
C ILE A 121 2.58 14.77 -8.93
N GLY A 122 3.44 15.46 -9.67
CA GLY A 122 4.90 15.38 -9.50
C GLY A 122 5.34 15.78 -8.09
N PHE A 123 4.80 16.88 -7.57
CA PHE A 123 5.10 17.34 -6.20
C PHE A 123 4.69 16.30 -5.14
N THR A 124 3.49 15.72 -5.24
CA THR A 124 3.02 14.71 -4.28
C THR A 124 3.86 13.44 -4.35
N LEU A 125 4.17 12.93 -5.55
CA LEU A 125 4.99 11.72 -5.72
C LEU A 125 6.43 11.94 -5.23
N MET A 126 7.02 13.11 -5.49
CA MET A 126 8.32 13.48 -4.93
C MET A 126 8.29 13.57 -3.41
N GLY A 127 7.22 14.12 -2.83
CA GLY A 127 7.04 14.17 -1.38
C GLY A 127 6.99 12.77 -0.75
N LEU A 128 6.23 11.85 -1.35
CA LEU A 128 6.18 10.44 -0.93
C LEU A 128 7.56 9.77 -1.03
N LEU A 129 8.26 9.96 -2.15
CA LEU A 129 9.60 9.42 -2.35
C LEU A 129 10.59 9.98 -1.32
N PHE A 130 10.49 11.27 -1.02
CA PHE A 130 11.35 11.93 -0.04
C PHE A 130 11.13 11.36 1.38
N VAL A 131 9.87 11.13 1.78
CA VAL A 131 9.55 10.50 3.06
C VAL A 131 10.13 9.09 3.13
N GLU A 132 10.04 8.32 2.04
CA GLU A 132 10.58 6.95 1.99
C GLU A 132 12.11 6.93 2.06
N VAL A 133 12.78 7.83 1.34
CA VAL A 133 14.24 8.01 1.41
C VAL A 133 14.68 8.45 2.82
N LEU A 134 13.96 9.39 3.44
CA LEU A 134 14.26 9.82 4.81
C LEU A 134 14.10 8.67 5.80
N ALA A 135 13.04 7.87 5.69
CA ALA A 135 12.84 6.68 6.52
C ALA A 135 13.95 5.64 6.32
N TYR A 136 14.47 5.51 5.11
CA TYR A 136 15.61 4.64 4.84
C TYR A 136 16.91 5.16 5.47
N ILE A 137 17.18 6.46 5.38
CA ILE A 137 18.42 7.08 5.88
C ILE A 137 18.41 7.23 7.41
N SER A 138 17.28 7.57 8.03
CA SER A 138 17.19 7.78 9.47
C SER A 138 17.46 6.49 10.26
N LYS A 139 17.42 5.33 9.61
CA LYS A 139 17.76 4.03 10.21
C LYS A 139 19.27 3.78 10.30
N LYS A 140 20.01 4.73 10.88
CA LYS A 140 21.41 4.55 11.26
C LYS A 140 21.71 5.26 12.59
N LYS A 141 21.31 4.61 13.69
CA LYS A 141 21.88 4.74 15.04
C LYS A 141 21.21 3.69 15.94
N ASP A 142 21.65 2.45 15.81
CA ASP A 142 21.72 1.46 16.90
C ASP A 142 23.07 0.76 16.77
#